data_AF-A0A5T2T4L0-F1
#
_entry.id   AF-A0A5T2T4L0-F1
#
_cell.length_a   1.000
_cell.length_b   1.000
_cell.length_c   1.000
_cell.angle_alpha   90.00
_cell.angle_beta   90.00
_cell.angle_gamma   90.00
#
_symmetry.space_group_name_H-M   'P 1'
#
loop_
_entity.id
_entity.type
_entity.pdbx_description
1 polymer ?
#
loop_
_entity_poly.entity_id
_entity_poly.type
_entity_poly.pdbx_seq_one_letter_code
_entity_poly.pdbx_strand_id
1 'polypeptide(L)'
;MKITYFVSSLTLLTASLIFVLSGEIFHAETSKIFWLFRQNFLFFSGCVAWCFMTLAMCLILRSPWLNRILKGLDKSWGLHKQAGIIATVFTLAHWLDEKIPHWLVQNGWLAHPGSLGSVQISSWQSQLIYAGLLAAEWSTYLMIGLVLVSLVKKIPYNIFHFIHRLFPVFYLATA
;
A
#
# COMPACT_ATOMS: atom_id res chain seq x y z
N MET A 1 -7.88 -24.60 2.74
CA MET A 1 -7.28 -23.93 1.57
C MET A 1 -8.31 -23.13 0.78
N LYS A 2 -9.46 -23.68 0.39
CA LYS A 2 -10.45 -22.96 -0.45
C LYS A 2 -10.86 -21.57 0.09
N ILE A 3 -11.07 -21.42 1.39
CA ILE A 3 -11.54 -20.14 1.97
C ILE A 3 -10.48 -19.03 2.01
N THR A 4 -9.21 -19.36 2.23
CA THR A 4 -8.14 -18.36 2.26
C THR A 4 -7.91 -17.77 0.88
N TYR A 5 -7.94 -18.60 -0.17
CA TYR A 5 -7.88 -18.12 -1.55
C TYR A 5 -9.10 -17.28 -1.90
N PHE A 6 -10.30 -17.70 -1.49
CA PHE A 6 -11.51 -16.93 -1.73
C PHE A 6 -11.42 -15.51 -1.14
N VAL A 7 -10.97 -15.39 0.12
CA VAL A 7 -10.81 -14.07 0.76
C VAL A 7 -9.74 -13.23 0.06
N SER A 8 -8.56 -13.81 -0.25
CA SER A 8 -7.52 -13.08 -0.98
C SER A 8 -7.97 -12.63 -2.37
N SER A 9 -8.68 -13.48 -3.12
CA SER A 9 -9.24 -13.13 -4.43
C SER A 9 -10.29 -12.04 -4.33
N LEU A 10 -11.14 -12.08 -3.29
CA LEU A 10 -12.13 -11.04 -3.05
C LEU A 10 -11.46 -9.70 -2.72
N THR A 11 -10.42 -9.69 -1.88
CA THR A 11 -9.64 -8.48 -1.58
C THR A 11 -8.96 -7.91 -2.81
N LEU A 12 -8.39 -8.76 -3.66
CA LEU A 12 -7.81 -8.33 -4.93
C LEU A 12 -8.88 -7.77 -5.88
N LEU A 13 -10.05 -8.39 -5.95
CA LEU A 13 -11.17 -7.89 -6.73
C LEU A 13 -11.64 -6.53 -6.24
N THR A 14 -11.69 -6.30 -4.93
CA THR A 14 -12.00 -4.98 -4.35
C THR A 14 -10.96 -3.94 -4.77
N ALA A 15 -9.67 -4.25 -4.69
CA ALA A 15 -8.60 -3.34 -5.14
C ALA A 15 -8.72 -3.01 -6.64
N SER A 16 -8.98 -4.02 -7.48
CA SER A 16 -9.22 -3.83 -8.91
C SER A 16 -10.46 -3.00 -9.21
N LEU A 17 -11.53 -3.18 -8.42
CA LEU A 17 -12.76 -2.40 -8.57
C LEU A 17 -12.52 -0.93 -8.20
N ILE A 18 -11.83 -0.65 -7.09
CA ILE A 18 -11.44 0.72 -6.71
C ILE A 18 -10.62 1.36 -7.82
N PHE A 19 -9.63 0.63 -8.35
CA PHE A 19 -8.80 1.08 -9.47
C PHE A 19 -9.64 1.45 -10.70
N VAL A 20 -10.53 0.55 -11.15
CA VAL A 20 -11.37 0.81 -12.33
C VAL A 20 -12.34 1.98 -12.10
N LEU A 21 -12.93 2.07 -10.90
CA LEU A 21 -13.87 3.14 -10.53
C LEU A 21 -13.22 4.52 -10.40
N SER A 22 -11.90 4.60 -10.15
CA SER A 22 -11.18 5.88 -10.13
C SER A 22 -11.22 6.62 -11.48
N GLY A 23 -11.40 5.88 -12.56
CA GLY A 23 -11.46 6.41 -13.91
C GLY A 23 -10.13 6.90 -14.49
N GLU A 24 -9.01 6.69 -13.80
CA GLU A 24 -7.65 7.06 -14.27
C GLU A 24 -7.32 6.51 -15.66
N ILE A 25 -7.83 5.32 -16.00
CA ILE A 25 -7.66 4.68 -17.32
C ILE A 25 -8.31 5.50 -18.44
N PHE A 26 -9.33 6.31 -18.13
CA PHE A 26 -10.14 7.03 -19.11
C PHE A 26 -9.64 8.45 -19.42
N HIS A 27 -8.64 8.97 -18.70
CA HIS A 27 -8.07 10.30 -18.91
C HIS A 27 -6.81 10.31 -19.82
N ALA A 28 -6.72 9.34 -20.74
CA ALA A 28 -5.52 9.08 -21.53
C ALA A 28 -5.28 10.09 -22.67
N GLU A 29 -4.20 10.86 -22.60
CA GLU A 29 -3.59 11.50 -23.78
C GLU A 29 -2.58 10.55 -24.45
N THR A 30 -2.82 10.19 -25.71
CA THR A 30 -2.06 9.19 -26.48
C THR A 30 -0.58 9.56 -26.66
N SER A 31 -0.21 10.83 -26.49
CA SER A 31 1.17 11.32 -26.65
C SER A 31 2.09 11.00 -25.47
N LYS A 32 1.55 10.50 -24.34
CA LYS A 32 2.31 10.22 -23.09
C LYS A 32 2.05 8.82 -22.52
N ILE A 33 1.98 7.79 -23.38
CA ILE A 33 1.66 6.40 -23.00
C ILE A 33 2.53 5.87 -21.84
N PHE A 34 3.84 6.15 -21.83
CA PHE A 34 4.72 5.71 -20.75
C PHE A 34 4.29 6.26 -19.38
N TRP A 35 4.05 7.57 -19.29
CA TRP A 35 3.64 8.24 -18.05
C TRP A 35 2.22 7.83 -17.63
N LEU A 36 1.34 7.57 -18.59
CA LEU A 36 0.01 7.03 -18.33
C LEU A 36 0.08 5.64 -17.70
N PHE A 37 0.87 4.72 -18.28
CA PHE A 37 1.01 3.36 -17.75
C PHE A 37 1.60 3.39 -16.33
N ARG A 38 2.65 4.20 -16.13
CA ARG A 38 3.25 4.43 -14.82
C ARG A 38 2.21 4.94 -13.81
N GLN A 39 1.49 6.02 -14.12
CA GLN A 39 0.47 6.59 -13.23
C GLN A 39 -0.58 5.54 -12.82
N ASN A 40 -1.05 4.75 -13.78
CA ASN A 40 -1.99 3.67 -13.52
C ASN A 40 -1.38 2.56 -12.65
N PHE A 41 -0.13 2.18 -12.90
CA PHE A 41 0.58 1.19 -12.09
C PHE A 41 0.81 1.69 -10.66
N LEU A 42 1.21 2.95 -10.49
CA LEU A 42 1.38 3.60 -9.19
C LEU A 42 0.08 3.54 -8.39
N PHE A 43 -1.04 3.94 -9.00
CA PHE A 43 -2.35 3.94 -8.35
C PHE A 43 -2.84 2.51 -8.03
N PHE A 44 -2.73 1.58 -8.99
CA PHE A 44 -3.12 0.19 -8.79
C PHE A 44 -2.30 -0.50 -7.70
N SER A 45 -0.98 -0.35 -7.72
CA SER A 45 -0.09 -0.95 -6.72
C SER A 45 -0.36 -0.42 -5.32
N GLY A 46 -0.64 0.88 -5.19
CA GLY A 46 -1.07 1.51 -3.93
C GLY A 46 -2.41 0.93 -3.43
N CYS A 47 -3.41 0.80 -4.31
CA CYS A 47 -4.70 0.20 -3.97
C CYS A 47 -4.56 -1.24 -3.46
N VAL A 48 -3.77 -2.08 -4.16
CA VAL A 48 -3.53 -3.46 -3.73
C VAL A 48 -2.82 -3.50 -2.38
N ALA A 49 -1.77 -2.69 -2.19
CA ALA A 49 -1.05 -2.59 -0.92
C ALA A 49 -1.98 -2.22 0.22
N TRP A 50 -2.80 -1.18 0.04
CA TRP A 50 -3.75 -0.70 1.03
C TRP A 50 -4.82 -1.75 1.38
N CYS A 51 -5.48 -2.36 0.38
CA CYS A 51 -6.50 -3.37 0.64
C CYS A 51 -5.97 -4.60 1.38
N PHE A 52 -4.77 -5.09 1.03
CA PHE A 52 -4.15 -6.23 1.73
C PHE A 52 -3.64 -5.86 3.12
N MET A 53 -3.16 -4.63 3.33
CA MET A 53 -2.83 -4.14 4.67
C MET A 53 -4.07 -4.03 5.54
N THR A 54 -5.17 -3.48 5.02
CA THR A 54 -6.48 -3.45 5.70
C THR A 54 -6.95 -4.84 6.07
N LEU A 55 -6.84 -5.82 5.16
CA LEU A 55 -7.15 -7.21 5.47
C LEU A 55 -6.28 -7.73 6.63
N ALA A 56 -4.97 -7.48 6.61
CA ALA A 56 -4.07 -7.90 7.67
C ALA A 56 -4.45 -7.28 9.03
N MET A 57 -4.84 -6.01 9.04
CA MET A 57 -5.33 -5.30 10.24
C MET A 57 -6.64 -5.90 10.76
N CYS A 58 -7.61 -6.16 9.89
CA CYS A 58 -8.87 -6.81 10.29
C CYS A 58 -8.64 -8.20 10.92
N LEU A 59 -7.69 -8.97 10.39
CA LEU A 59 -7.35 -10.29 10.91
C LEU A 59 -6.73 -10.24 12.31
N ILE A 60 -5.97 -9.18 12.63
CA ILE A 60 -5.31 -9.07 13.94
C ILE A 60 -6.25 -8.70 15.08
N LEU A 61 -7.42 -8.11 14.77
CA LEU A 61 -8.47 -7.84 15.75
C LEU A 61 -9.05 -9.11 16.36
N ARG A 62 -8.82 -10.28 15.73
CA ARG A 62 -9.30 -11.60 16.21
C ARG A 62 -10.79 -11.61 16.55
N SER A 63 -11.60 -10.87 15.80
CA SER A 63 -13.04 -10.80 16.02
C SER A 63 -13.65 -12.22 15.96
N PRO A 64 -14.51 -12.61 16.93
CA PRO A 64 -15.14 -13.93 16.95
C PRO A 64 -15.91 -14.25 15.66
N TRP A 65 -16.52 -13.23 15.05
CA TRP A 65 -17.24 -13.35 13.79
C TRP A 65 -16.32 -13.72 12.63
N LEU A 66 -15.18 -13.03 12.50
CA LEU A 66 -14.20 -13.28 11.44
C LEU A 66 -13.55 -14.65 11.60
N ASN A 67 -13.26 -15.06 12.84
CA ASN A 67 -12.72 -16.38 13.14
C ASN A 67 -13.69 -17.51 12.75
N ARG A 68 -15.01 -17.32 12.98
CA ARG A 68 -16.05 -18.26 12.56
C ARG A 68 -16.10 -18.40 11.03
N ILE A 69 -16.03 -17.28 10.30
CA ILE A 69 -16.01 -17.29 8.83
C ILE A 69 -14.77 -18.02 8.31
N LEU A 70 -13.59 -17.69 8.83
CA LEU A 70 -12.31 -18.24 8.38
C LEU A 70 -12.08 -19.70 8.80
N LYS A 71 -13.01 -20.29 9.55
CA LYS A 71 -12.97 -21.68 10.03
C LYS A 71 -11.78 -21.93 10.98
N GLY A 72 -11.43 -20.96 11.80
CA GLY A 72 -10.45 -21.11 12.89
C GLY A 72 -9.18 -20.26 12.78
N LEU A 73 -8.41 -20.29 13.86
CA LEU A 73 -7.29 -19.38 14.10
C LEU A 73 -6.11 -19.65 13.16
N ASP A 74 -5.84 -20.92 12.85
CA ASP A 74 -4.73 -21.30 11.97
C ASP A 74 -4.87 -20.73 10.56
N LYS A 75 -6.11 -20.63 10.06
CA LYS A 75 -6.41 -20.05 8.75
C LYS A 75 -6.27 -18.54 8.78
N SER A 76 -6.73 -17.90 9.85
CA SER A 76 -6.54 -16.45 10.05
C SER A 76 -5.06 -16.09 10.10
N TRP A 77 -4.26 -16.86 10.85
CA TRP A 77 -2.81 -16.67 10.93
C TRP A 77 -2.11 -16.81 9.58
N GLY A 78 -2.41 -17.90 8.85
CA GLY A 78 -1.85 -18.11 7.51
C GLY A 78 -2.22 -17.01 6.53
N LEU A 79 -3.48 -16.55 6.58
CA LEU A 79 -3.98 -15.47 5.73
C LEU A 79 -3.33 -14.11 6.09
N HIS A 80 -3.16 -13.80 7.38
CA HIS A 80 -2.49 -12.57 7.82
C HIS A 80 -1.04 -12.54 7.31
N LYS A 81 -0.32 -13.65 7.41
CA LYS A 81 1.03 -13.77 6.86
C LYS A 81 1.05 -13.55 5.34
N GLN A 82 0.14 -14.19 4.60
CA GLN A 82 0.04 -14.00 3.15
C GLN A 82 -0.31 -12.55 2.78
N ALA A 83 -1.27 -11.95 3.47
CA ALA A 83 -1.69 -10.57 3.26
C ALA A 83 -0.55 -9.59 3.54
N GLY A 84 0.19 -9.78 4.64
CA GLY A 84 1.37 -8.97 4.97
C GLY A 84 2.48 -9.07 3.91
N ILE A 85 2.73 -10.25 3.36
CA ILE A 85 3.71 -10.44 2.27
C ILE A 85 3.26 -9.73 1.00
N ILE A 86 1.99 -9.89 0.58
CA ILE A 86 1.45 -9.22 -0.61
C ILE A 86 1.50 -7.71 -0.43
N ALA A 87 1.01 -7.19 0.70
CA ALA A 87 1.05 -5.77 1.00
C ALA A 87 2.48 -5.22 0.98
N THR A 88 3.45 -5.95 1.54
CA THR A 88 4.87 -5.58 1.51
C THR A 88 5.42 -5.48 0.08
N VAL A 89 5.17 -6.50 -0.76
CA VAL A 89 5.66 -6.52 -2.14
C VAL A 89 5.09 -5.36 -2.94
N PHE A 90 3.78 -5.12 -2.83
CA PHE A 90 3.13 -4.02 -3.55
C PHE A 90 3.48 -2.64 -2.99
N THR A 91 3.70 -2.49 -1.68
CA THR A 91 4.20 -1.24 -1.08
C THR A 91 5.61 -0.92 -1.60
N LEU A 92 6.49 -1.93 -1.68
CA LEU A 92 7.82 -1.75 -2.24
C LEU A 92 7.76 -1.38 -3.72
N ALA A 93 6.92 -2.05 -4.50
CA ALA A 93 6.71 -1.73 -5.91
C ALA A 93 6.19 -0.30 -6.10
N HIS A 94 5.19 0.11 -5.31
CA HIS A 94 4.63 1.46 -5.31
C HIS A 94 5.69 2.52 -4.97
N TRP A 95 6.47 2.29 -3.90
CA TRP A 95 7.53 3.22 -3.49
C TRP A 95 8.63 3.36 -4.55
N LEU A 96 9.05 2.25 -5.17
CA LEU A 96 10.04 2.27 -6.26
C LEU A 96 9.50 3.01 -7.49
N ASP A 97 8.24 2.80 -7.85
CA ASP A 97 7.63 3.49 -8.99
C ASP A 97 7.45 5.00 -8.75
N GLU A 98 7.34 5.42 -7.49
CA GLU A 98 7.32 6.84 -7.13
C GLU A 98 8.72 7.48 -7.16
N LYS A 99 9.72 6.80 -6.58
CA LYS A 99 11.07 7.38 -6.38
C LYS A 99 12.00 7.23 -7.59
N ILE A 100 11.99 6.09 -8.29
CA ILE A 100 12.91 5.84 -9.42
C ILE A 100 12.74 6.91 -10.53
N PRO A 101 11.53 7.22 -11.02
CA PRO A 101 11.37 8.19 -12.11
C PRO A 101 11.77 9.60 -11.66
N HIS A 102 11.51 9.97 -10.40
CA HIS A 102 12.00 11.22 -9.82
C HIS A 102 13.53 11.31 -9.88
N TRP A 103 14.25 10.26 -9.46
CA TRP A 103 15.71 10.25 -9.53
C TRP A 103 16.21 10.32 -10.97
N LEU A 104 15.58 9.60 -11.90
CA LEU A 104 15.97 9.63 -13.30
C LEU A 104 15.75 11.00 -13.95
N VAL A 105 14.65 11.69 -13.62
CA VAL A 105 14.39 13.06 -14.08
C VAL A 105 15.41 14.03 -13.49
N GLN A 106 15.71 13.93 -12.20
CA GLN A 106 16.72 14.77 -11.53
C GLN A 106 18.13 14.59 -12.11
N ASN A 107 18.49 13.37 -12.52
CA ASN A 107 19.78 13.07 -13.15
C ASN A 107 19.80 13.37 -14.67
N GLY A 108 18.70 13.88 -15.24
CA GLY A 108 18.59 14.21 -16.67
C GLY A 108 18.45 13.00 -17.60
N TRP A 109 18.20 11.80 -17.07
CA TRP A 109 18.03 10.58 -17.86
C TRP A 109 16.60 10.44 -18.43
N LEU A 110 15.63 11.14 -17.83
CA LEU A 110 14.24 11.21 -18.27
C LEU A 110 13.78 12.66 -18.36
N ALA A 111 13.01 12.99 -19.40
CA ALA A 111 12.38 14.30 -19.50
C ALA A 111 11.21 14.43 -18.52
N HIS A 112 11.09 15.58 -17.85
CA HIS A 112 9.97 15.84 -16.95
C HIS A 112 8.63 15.80 -17.72
N PRO A 113 7.59 15.12 -17.23
CA PRO A 113 6.30 14.95 -17.95
C PRO A 113 5.48 16.25 -18.15
N GLY A 114 6.02 17.42 -17.79
CA GLY A 114 5.28 18.68 -17.61
C GLY A 114 4.38 18.68 -16.37
N SER A 115 3.62 19.77 -16.16
CA SER A 115 2.63 19.83 -15.08
C SER A 115 1.33 19.17 -15.55
N LEU A 116 0.85 18.17 -14.81
CA LEU A 116 -0.45 17.53 -15.04
C LEU A 116 -1.55 18.39 -14.41
N GLY A 117 -1.88 19.52 -15.06
CA GLY A 117 -2.98 20.40 -14.67
C GLY A 117 -2.76 21.23 -13.40
N SER A 118 -3.21 22.48 -13.41
CA SER A 118 -3.25 23.31 -12.20
C SER A 118 -4.59 23.12 -11.51
N VAL A 119 -4.62 22.36 -10.40
CA VAL A 119 -5.78 22.35 -9.51
C VAL A 119 -5.71 23.60 -8.63
N GLN A 120 -6.77 24.42 -8.64
CA GLN A 120 -6.89 25.56 -7.74
C GLN A 120 -7.16 25.04 -6.32
N ILE A 121 -6.11 24.95 -5.51
CA ILE A 121 -6.19 24.58 -4.10
C ILE A 121 -6.02 25.82 -3.23
N SER A 122 -6.87 25.95 -2.22
CA SER A 122 -6.75 26.99 -1.21
C SER A 122 -5.54 26.74 -0.29
N SER A 123 -5.09 27.78 0.41
CA SER A 123 -3.92 27.71 1.31
C SER A 123 -4.07 26.67 2.42
N TRP A 124 -5.26 26.53 3.02
CA TRP A 124 -5.50 25.53 4.06
C TRP A 124 -5.49 24.10 3.51
N GLN A 125 -6.02 23.87 2.29
CA GLN A 125 -5.96 22.58 1.61
C GLN A 125 -4.51 22.20 1.30
N SER A 126 -3.70 23.15 0.83
CA SER A 126 -2.27 22.93 0.58
C SER A 126 -1.52 22.52 1.85
N GLN A 127 -1.81 23.16 2.98
CA GLN A 127 -1.21 22.80 4.28
C GLN A 127 -1.59 21.38 4.72
N LEU A 128 -2.86 20.99 4.56
CA LEU A 128 -3.30 19.63 4.89
C LEU A 128 -2.66 18.56 3.98
N ILE A 129 -2.57 18.82 2.67
CA ILE A 129 -1.90 17.92 1.73
C ILE A 129 -0.42 17.76 2.13
N TYR A 130 0.27 18.87 2.43
CA TYR A 130 1.66 18.83 2.86
C TYR A 130 1.84 18.04 4.16
N ALA A 131 0.98 18.26 5.16
CA ALA A 131 1.02 17.52 6.42
C ALA A 131 0.79 16.01 6.19
N GLY A 132 -0.17 15.65 5.34
CA GLY A 132 -0.45 14.26 4.96
C GLY A 132 0.73 13.61 4.24
N LEU A 133 1.32 14.28 3.25
CA LEU A 133 2.50 13.80 2.53
C LEU A 133 3.69 13.56 3.48
N LEU A 134 3.94 14.49 4.39
CA LEU A 134 5.03 14.37 5.36
C LEU A 134 4.78 13.20 6.33
N ALA A 135 3.57 13.05 6.85
CA ALA A 135 3.21 11.92 7.72
C ALA A 135 3.33 10.57 6.98
N ALA A 136 2.85 10.50 5.75
CA ALA A 136 2.90 9.30 4.93
C ALA A 136 4.33 8.90 4.57
N GLU A 137 5.20 9.86 4.23
CA GLU A 137 6.59 9.60 3.90
C GLU A 137 7.36 9.02 5.09
N TRP A 138 7.28 9.66 6.26
CA TRP A 138 7.94 9.16 7.47
C TRP A 138 7.39 7.80 7.92
N SER A 139 6.07 7.62 7.86
CA SER A 139 5.42 6.37 8.25
C SER A 139 5.82 5.23 7.30
N THR A 140 5.95 5.50 6.00
CA THR A 140 6.45 4.54 5.01
C THR A 140 7.87 4.10 5.34
N TYR A 141 8.78 5.01 5.68
CA TYR A 141 10.15 4.67 6.08
C TYR A 141 10.19 3.80 7.33
N LEU A 142 9.35 4.10 8.33
CA LEU A 142 9.25 3.30 9.55
C LEU A 142 8.66 1.91 9.25
N MET A 143 7.63 1.83 8.41
CA MET A 143 7.05 0.55 7.97
C MET A 143 8.04 -0.31 7.20
N ILE A 144 8.88 0.27 6.34
CA ILE A 144 9.98 -0.47 5.68
C ILE A 144 10.90 -1.10 6.74
N GLY A 145 11.28 -0.34 7.78
CA GLY A 145 12.06 -0.86 8.91
C GLY A 145 11.35 -2.03 9.62
N LEU A 146 10.05 -1.89 9.89
CA LEU A 146 9.25 -2.95 10.53
C LEU A 146 9.12 -4.20 9.66
N VAL A 147 9.03 -4.05 8.34
CA VAL A 147 9.02 -5.17 7.39
C VAL A 147 10.34 -5.91 7.46
N LEU A 148 11.48 -5.20 7.41
CA LEU A 148 12.80 -5.80 7.51
C LEU A 148 12.92 -6.61 8.81
N VAL A 149 12.57 -6.01 9.95
CA VAL A 149 12.49 -6.69 11.26
C VAL A 149 11.64 -7.97 11.16
N SER A 150 10.49 -7.91 10.49
CA SER A 150 9.57 -9.04 10.37
C SER A 150 10.08 -10.19 9.48
N LEU A 151 11.05 -9.92 8.61
CA LEU A 151 11.72 -10.93 7.78
C LEU A 151 12.93 -11.54 8.49
N VAL A 152 13.54 -10.84 9.45
CA VAL A 152 14.71 -11.34 10.18
C VAL A 152 14.32 -12.40 11.20
N LYS A 153 14.71 -13.65 10.94
CA LYS A 153 14.46 -14.80 11.84
C LYS A 153 15.24 -14.80 13.15
N LYS A 154 16.23 -13.92 13.31
CA LYS A 154 17.14 -13.87 14.48
C LYS A 154 16.62 -13.01 15.64
N ILE A 155 15.54 -12.26 15.45
CA ILE A 155 15.01 -11.35 16.46
C ILE A 155 14.22 -12.16 17.49
N PRO A 156 14.49 -12.01 18.81
CA PRO A 156 13.79 -12.77 19.83
C PRO A 156 12.31 -12.35 19.89
N TYR A 157 11.45 -13.32 20.21
CA TYR A 157 10.00 -13.16 20.09
C TYR A 157 9.43 -12.01 20.94
N ASN A 158 9.97 -11.80 22.14
CA ASN A 158 9.57 -10.72 23.06
C ASN A 158 9.76 -9.33 22.43
N ILE A 159 10.86 -9.12 21.70
CA ILE A 159 11.12 -7.87 20.99
C ILE A 159 10.27 -7.78 19.73
N PHE A 160 10.22 -8.87 18.94
CA PHE A 160 9.46 -8.91 17.69
C PHE A 160 7.98 -8.54 17.90
N HIS A 161 7.31 -9.13 18.89
CA HIS A 161 5.89 -8.86 19.14
C HIS A 161 5.63 -7.39 19.53
N PHE A 162 6.55 -6.76 20.26
CA PHE A 162 6.44 -5.34 20.61
C PHE A 162 6.62 -4.45 19.38
N ILE A 163 7.66 -4.68 18.59
CA ILE A 163 7.95 -3.90 17.39
C ILE A 163 6.85 -4.09 16.33
N HIS A 164 6.39 -5.32 16.11
CA HIS A 164 5.35 -5.60 15.12
C HIS A 164 3.99 -4.94 15.46
N ARG A 165 3.74 -4.62 16.75
CA ARG A 165 2.53 -3.89 17.17
C ARG A 165 2.54 -2.41 16.75
N LEU A 166 3.65 -1.89 16.22
CA LEU A 166 3.72 -0.54 15.68
C LEU A 166 3.13 -0.41 14.26
N PHE A 167 2.99 -1.52 13.51
CA PHE A 167 2.44 -1.50 12.15
C PHE A 167 1.09 -0.79 12.04
N PRO A 168 0.07 -1.07 12.89
CA PRO A 168 -1.23 -0.39 12.80
C PRO A 168 -1.15 1.14 12.96
N VAL A 169 -0.21 1.64 13.78
CA VAL A 169 -0.05 3.08 14.02
C VAL A 169 0.43 3.77 12.75
N PHE A 170 1.47 3.22 12.12
CA PHE A 170 2.00 3.79 10.88
C PHE A 170 1.06 3.57 9.70
N TYR A 171 0.35 2.45 9.66
CA TYR A 171 -0.70 2.22 8.68
C TYR A 171 -1.76 3.34 8.72
N LEU A 172 -2.24 3.72 9.91
CA LEU A 172 -3.21 4.82 10.04
C LEU A 172 -2.64 6.19 9.63
N ALA A 173 -1.35 6.41 9.82
CA ALA A 173 -0.69 7.63 9.37
C ALA A 173 -0.46 7.68 7.84
N THR A 174 -0.57 6.54 7.15
CA THR A 174 -0.51 6.42 5.69
C THR A 174 -1.87 6.26 5.01
N ALA A 175 -2.95 6.08 5.78
CA ALA A 175 -4.30 5.82 5.28
C ALA A 175 -5.05 7.12 4.97
#